data_AF-A0A3S1GK00-F1
#
_entry.id   AF-A0A3S1GK00-F1
#
_cell.length_a   1.000
_cell.length_b   1.000
_cell.length_c   1.000
_cell.angle_alpha   90.00
_cell.angle_beta   90.00
_cell.angle_gamma   90.00
#
_symmetry.space_group_name_H-M   'P 1'
#
loop_
_entity.id
_entity.type
_entity.pdbx_description
1 polymer ?
#
loop_
_entity_poly.entity_id
_entity_poly.type
_entity_poly.pdbx_seq_one_letter_code
_entity_poly.pdbx_strand_id
1 'polypeptide(L)'
;MTSMTSHFLPLDVLRQEFPATQSAIYMDVANQGLISRTTRTSMDQHLDNRLNGLNDEEGMMQLVEQTRSRFAQFVGAEKDEIAVTKNASEG
;
A
#
# COMPACT_ATOMS: atom_id res chain seq x y z
N MET A 1 5.86 -38.44 0.29
CA MET A 1 5.98 -37.24 1.16
C MET A 1 6.58 -36.15 0.29
N THR A 2 5.72 -35.29 -0.25
CA THR A 2 6.12 -34.19 -1.15
C THR A 2 6.96 -33.21 -0.36
N SER A 3 8.20 -33.02 -0.79
CA SER A 3 9.10 -31.99 -0.28
C SER A 3 8.39 -30.64 -0.42
N MET A 4 8.06 -30.02 0.71
CA MET A 4 7.60 -28.64 0.74
C MET A 4 8.78 -27.78 0.27
N THR A 5 8.73 -27.34 -0.98
CA THR A 5 9.61 -26.31 -1.52
C THR A 5 9.66 -25.16 -0.53
N SER A 6 10.80 -24.93 0.12
CA SER A 6 11.00 -23.75 0.95
C SER A 6 10.99 -22.54 0.03
N HIS A 7 9.86 -21.83 -0.03
CA HIS A 7 9.80 -20.58 -0.75
C HIS A 7 10.67 -19.55 -0.02
N PHE A 8 11.47 -18.80 -0.78
CA PHE A 8 12.31 -17.73 -0.25
C PHE A 8 11.49 -16.65 0.49
N LEU A 9 10.22 -16.51 0.14
CA LEU A 9 9.29 -15.58 0.76
C LEU A 9 8.36 -16.31 1.76
N PRO A 10 8.04 -15.70 2.91
CA PRO A 10 7.13 -16.26 3.90
C PRO A 10 5.67 -16.13 3.43
N LEU A 11 5.27 -16.89 2.41
CA LEU A 11 3.97 -16.74 1.74
C LEU A 11 2.79 -16.89 2.70
N ASP A 12 2.88 -17.80 3.68
CA ASP A 12 1.81 -17.99 4.66
C ASP A 12 1.56 -16.74 5.50
N VAL A 13 2.62 -15.99 5.84
CA VAL A 13 2.52 -14.71 6.55
C VAL A 13 1.96 -13.64 5.62
N LEU A 14 2.49 -13.54 4.39
CA LEU A 14 2.04 -12.54 3.42
C LEU A 14 0.56 -12.72 3.04
N ARG A 15 0.06 -13.95 2.97
CA ARG A 15 -1.37 -14.21 2.68
C ARG A 15 -2.30 -13.72 3.79
N GLN A 16 -1.85 -13.67 5.04
CA GLN A 16 -2.67 -13.18 6.16
C GLN A 16 -2.99 -11.69 6.04
N GLU A 17 -2.15 -10.92 5.32
CA GLU A 17 -2.39 -9.52 5.02
C GLU A 17 -3.56 -9.29 4.05
N PHE A 18 -4.00 -10.31 3.31
CA PHE A 18 -5.03 -10.20 2.28
C PHE A 18 -6.23 -11.12 2.61
N PRO A 19 -7.25 -10.63 3.34
CA PRO A 19 -8.34 -11.47 3.85
C PRO A 19 -9.13 -12.20 2.77
N ALA A 20 -9.29 -11.60 1.58
CA ALA A 20 -10.02 -12.20 0.47
C ALA A 20 -9.39 -13.52 -0.01
N THR A 21 -8.11 -13.77 0.26
CA THR A 21 -7.43 -15.02 -0.10
C THR A 21 -7.86 -16.22 0.75
N GLN A 22 -8.65 -16.01 1.81
CA GLN A 22 -9.24 -17.07 2.63
C GLN A 22 -10.52 -17.65 2.01
N SER A 23 -11.23 -16.88 1.19
CA SER A 23 -12.52 -17.25 0.60
C SER A 23 -12.50 -17.37 -0.91
N ALA A 24 -11.43 -16.90 -1.58
CA ALA A 24 -11.31 -16.92 -3.03
C ALA A 24 -9.88 -17.18 -3.52
N ILE A 25 -9.78 -17.81 -4.69
CA ILE A 25 -8.57 -17.80 -5.51
C ILE A 25 -8.61 -16.52 -6.35
N TYR A 26 -7.98 -15.46 -5.84
CA TYR A 26 -8.02 -14.15 -6.47
C TYR A 26 -7.04 -14.05 -7.65
N MET A 27 -7.56 -13.95 -8.87
CA MET A 27 -6.76 -13.92 -10.11
C MET A 27 -6.91 -12.61 -10.91
N ASP A 28 -7.71 -11.65 -10.43
CA ASP A 28 -7.98 -10.37 -11.12
C ASP A 28 -6.99 -9.25 -10.71
N VAL A 29 -5.76 -9.62 -10.36
CA VAL A 29 -4.75 -8.70 -9.78
C VAL A 29 -4.33 -7.60 -10.76
N ALA A 30 -4.36 -7.88 -12.08
CA ALA A 30 -3.99 -6.91 -13.11
C ALA A 30 -5.01 -5.77 -13.26
N ASN A 31 -6.28 -6.03 -12.94
CA ASN A 31 -7.34 -5.03 -12.97
C ASN A 31 -7.41 -4.26 -11.64
N GLN A 32 -7.41 -4.99 -10.52
CA GLN A 32 -7.43 -4.38 -9.19
C GLN A 32 -6.63 -5.22 -8.19
N GLY A 33 -5.67 -4.60 -7.49
CA GLY A 33 -4.97 -5.24 -6.39
C GLY A 33 -5.86 -5.34 -5.14
N LEU A 34 -5.75 -6.43 -4.39
CA LEU A 34 -6.28 -6.50 -3.03
C LEU A 34 -5.51 -5.53 -2.12
N ILE A 35 -6.22 -4.85 -1.22
CA ILE A 35 -5.60 -3.97 -0.21
C ILE A 35 -5.15 -4.82 0.98
N SER A 36 -3.91 -4.63 1.43
CA SER A 36 -3.39 -5.30 2.62
C SER A 36 -3.98 -4.72 3.92
N ARG A 37 -3.98 -5.49 5.01
CA ARG A 37 -4.32 -4.98 6.35
C ARG A 37 -3.44 -3.82 6.74
N THR A 38 -2.12 -3.93 6.51
CA THR A 38 -1.15 -2.86 6.78
C THR A 38 -1.49 -1.57 6.04
N THR A 39 -1.82 -1.64 4.75
CA THR A 39 -2.22 -0.46 3.96
C THR A 39 -3.51 0.15 4.53
N ARG A 40 -4.50 -0.67 4.87
CA ARG A 40 -5.74 -0.18 5.49
C ARG A 40 -5.44 0.56 6.81
N THR A 41 -4.68 -0.05 7.70
CA THR A 41 -4.34 0.54 9.00
C THR A 41 -3.55 1.84 8.87
N SER A 42 -2.71 1.98 7.82
CA SER A 42 -1.98 3.23 7.57
C SER A 42 -2.89 4.44 7.31
N MET A 43 -4.16 4.22 6.95
CA MET A 43 -5.13 5.26 6.69
C MET A 43 -5.98 5.64 7.91
N ASP A 44 -5.96 4.82 8.98
CA ASP A 44 -6.91 4.94 10.09
C ASP A 44 -6.82 6.33 10.75
N GLN A 45 -5.61 6.82 11.05
CA GLN A 45 -5.44 8.14 11.67
C GLN A 45 -5.97 9.29 10.78
N HIS A 46 -5.76 9.21 9.46
CA HIS A 46 -6.28 10.22 8.54
C HIS A 46 -7.81 10.22 8.60
N LEU A 47 -8.44 9.05 8.54
CA LEU A 47 -9.89 8.90 8.62
C LEU A 47 -10.44 9.37 9.97
N ASP A 48 -9.78 9.04 11.08
CA ASP A 48 -10.15 9.50 12.41
C ASP A 48 -10.10 11.03 12.53
N ASN A 49 -9.07 11.67 11.97
CA ASN A 49 -9.02 13.13 11.89
C ASN A 49 -10.24 13.68 11.13
N ARG A 50 -10.56 13.10 9.97
CA ARG A 50 -11.72 13.55 9.17
C ARG A 50 -13.06 13.33 9.89
N LEU A 51 -13.23 12.21 10.60
CA LEU A 51 -14.42 11.92 11.40
C LEU A 51 -14.63 12.94 12.52
N ASN A 52 -13.55 13.45 13.09
CA ASN A 52 -13.59 14.43 14.19
C ASN A 52 -13.48 15.89 13.71
N GLY A 53 -13.53 16.15 12.40
CA GLY A 53 -13.43 17.49 11.84
C GLY A 53 -12.06 18.15 11.98
N LEU A 54 -11.01 17.36 12.21
CA LEU A 54 -9.63 17.84 12.34
C LEU A 54 -8.94 17.90 10.97
N ASN A 55 -8.26 19.01 10.72
CA ASN A 55 -7.48 19.23 9.51
C ASN A 55 -6.00 19.45 9.84
N ASP A 56 -5.23 18.37 9.89
CA ASP A 56 -3.78 18.39 10.10
C ASP A 56 -3.05 18.57 8.76
N GLU A 57 -3.12 19.78 8.20
CA GLU A 57 -2.55 20.09 6.89
C GLU A 57 -1.03 19.89 6.87
N GLU A 58 -0.33 20.33 7.92
CA GLU A 58 1.13 20.22 8.00
C GLU A 58 1.57 18.74 8.05
N GLY A 59 0.95 17.93 8.90
CA GLY A 59 1.23 16.49 8.98
C GLY A 59 0.92 15.77 7.67
N MET A 60 -0.17 16.16 6.99
CA MET A 60 -0.51 15.61 5.66
C MET A 60 0.54 15.97 4.61
N MET A 61 1.02 17.21 4.56
CA MET A 61 2.06 17.63 3.63
C MET A 61 3.37 16.89 3.90
N GLN A 62 3.75 16.72 5.17
CA GLN A 62 4.93 15.92 5.54
C GLN A 62 4.79 14.45 5.10
N LEU A 63 3.60 13.86 5.24
CA LEU A 63 3.34 12.49 4.80
C LEU A 63 3.46 12.34 3.27
N VAL A 64 3.04 13.33 2.49
CA VAL A 64 3.23 13.36 1.03
C VAL A 64 4.72 13.36 0.67
N GLU A 65 5.53 14.20 1.31
CA GLU A 65 6.99 14.25 1.05
C GLU A 65 7.71 12.95 1.45
N GLN A 66 7.30 12.34 2.56
CA GLN A 66 7.81 11.02 2.97
C GLN A 66 7.43 9.95 1.94
N THR A 67 6.20 10.00 1.42
CA THR A 67 5.73 9.06 0.39
C THR A 67 6.52 9.21 -0.90
N ARG A 68 6.76 10.44 -1.39
CA ARG A 68 7.62 10.70 -2.55
C ARG A 68 9.01 10.13 -2.35
N SER A 69 9.64 10.41 -1.22
CA SER A 69 11.00 9.94 -0.93
C SER A 69 11.11 8.41 -0.93
N ARG A 70 10.13 7.72 -0.34
CA ARG A 70 10.09 6.25 -0.33
C ARG A 70 9.83 5.67 -1.72
N PHE A 71 8.95 6.29 -2.49
CA PHE A 71 8.65 5.84 -3.86
C PHE A 71 9.83 6.07 -4.81
N ALA A 72 10.52 7.20 -4.67
CA ALA A 72 11.75 7.51 -5.39
C ALA A 72 12.82 6.43 -5.15
N GLN A 73 13.04 6.05 -3.88
CA GLN A 73 13.94 4.94 -3.54
C GLN A 73 13.50 3.62 -4.18
N PHE A 74 12.18 3.33 -4.21
CA PHE A 74 11.64 2.10 -4.76
C PHE A 74 11.86 1.98 -6.28
N VAL A 75 11.75 3.08 -7.01
CA VAL A 75 11.90 3.11 -8.48
C VAL A 75 13.28 3.53 -8.98
N GLY A 76 14.20 3.91 -8.07
CA GLY A 76 15.54 4.36 -8.42
C GLY A 76 15.60 5.77 -8.99
N ALA A 77 14.80 6.69 -8.44
CA ALA A 77 14.71 8.09 -8.84
C ALA A 77 15.04 9.04 -7.66
N GLU A 78 15.11 10.34 -7.91
CA GLU A 78 15.17 11.38 -6.89
C GLU A 78 13.77 11.85 -6.48
N LYS A 79 13.62 12.39 -5.27
CA LYS A 79 12.30 12.72 -4.70
C LYS A 79 11.53 13.78 -5.51
N ASP A 80 12.24 14.69 -6.16
CA ASP A 80 11.71 15.80 -6.96
C ASP A 80 11.33 15.36 -8.38
N GLU A 81 11.68 14.13 -8.77
CA GLU A 81 11.19 13.48 -10.00
C GLU A 81 9.83 12.79 -9.79
N ILE A 82 9.30 12.73 -8.56
CA ILE A 82 8.06 12.02 -8.24
C ILE A 82 6.87 12.97 -8.15
N ALA A 83 5.98 12.91 -9.14
CA ALA A 83 4.63 13.49 -9.07
C ALA A 83 3.62 12.47 -8.51
N VAL A 84 2.77 12.89 -7.58
CA VAL A 84 1.66 12.08 -7.06
C VAL A 84 0.39 12.52 -7.78
N THR A 85 -0.13 11.68 -8.67
CA THR A 85 -1.37 11.91 -9.42
C THR A 85 -2.48 10.97 -8.93
N LYS A 86 -3.71 11.19 -9.38
CA LYS A 86 -4.86 10.36 -8.97
C LYS A 86 -4.76 8.90 -9.46
N ASN A 87 -4.24 8.69 -10.68
CA ASN A 87 -4.22 7.38 -11.35
C ASN A 87 -3.30 7.42 -12.59
N ALA A 88 -3.02 6.24 -13.15
CA ALA A 88 -2.14 6.07 -14.31
C ALA A 88 -2.68 6.68 -15.62
N SER A 89 -3.98 6.93 -15.76
CA SER A 89 -4.53 7.58 -16.95
C SER A 89 -4.39 9.10 -16.93
N GLU A 90 -4.13 9.68 -15.76
CA GLU A 90 -3.94 11.12 -15.56
C GLU A 90 -2.47 11.55 -15.64
N GLY A 91 -1.55 10.70 -15.14
CA GLY A 91 -0.11 10.94 -15.18
C GLY A 91 0.51 10.61 -16.53
#